data_AF-A0A3B7L8R1-F1
#
_entry.id   AF-A0A3B7L8R1-F1
#
_cell.length_a   1.000
_cell.length_b   1.000
_cell.length_c   1.000
_cell.angle_alpha   90.00
_cell.angle_beta   90.00
_cell.angle_gamma   90.00
#
_symmetry.space_group_name_H-M   'P 1'
#
loop_
_entity.id
_entity.type
_entity.pdbx_description
1 polymer ?
#
loop_
_entity_poly.entity_id
_entity_poly.type
_entity_poly.pdbx_seq_one_letter_code
_entity_poly.pdbx_strand_id
1 'polypeptide(L)' 'MTTPTLPFADLERVYERLATTLDALPEADESHFLAQLALALAHRVPDVDQVMAAIEEAREGATIDQG' A
#
# COMPACT_ATOMS: atom_id res chain seq x y z
N MET A 1 -22.48 -3.79 -3.00
CA MET A 1 -21.79 -4.20 -4.24
C MET A 1 -20.37 -4.54 -3.81
N THR A 2 -19.90 -5.77 -4.04
CA THR A 2 -18.56 -6.19 -3.62
C THR A 2 -17.53 -5.54 -4.53
N THR A 3 -16.69 -4.67 -3.96
CA THR A 3 -15.49 -4.14 -4.64
C THR A 3 -14.69 -5.34 -5.17
N PRO A 4 -14.37 -5.41 -6.47
CA PRO A 4 -13.59 -6.51 -7.00
C PRO A 4 -12.21 -6.49 -6.34
N THR A 5 -11.98 -7.43 -5.44
CA THR A 5 -10.66 -7.63 -4.85
C THR A 5 -9.75 -8.25 -5.91
N LEU A 6 -8.52 -7.74 -5.99
CA LEU A 6 -7.50 -8.32 -6.86
C LEU A 6 -7.33 -9.82 -6.50
N PRO A 7 -7.09 -10.69 -7.49
CA PRO A 7 -6.69 -12.06 -7.23
C PRO A 7 -5.48 -12.09 -6.30
N PHE A 8 -5.37 -13.10 -5.45
CA PHE A 8 -4.22 -13.26 -4.55
C PHE A 8 -2.88 -13.16 -5.27
N ALA A 9 -2.78 -13.73 -6.49
CA ALA A 9 -1.57 -13.65 -7.31
C ALA A 9 -1.18 -12.21 -7.72
N ASP A 10 -2.16 -11.33 -7.95
CA ASP A 10 -1.88 -9.93 -8.26
C ASP A 10 -1.53 -9.14 -7.00
N LEU A 11 -2.17 -9.46 -5.86
CA LEU A 11 -1.80 -8.90 -4.56
C LEU A 11 -0.36 -9.25 -4.19
N GLU A 12 0.03 -10.53 -4.34
CA GLU A 12 1.39 -11.02 -4.10
C GLU A 12 2.40 -10.27 -4.97
N ARG A 13 2.11 -10.09 -6.27
CA ARG A 13 2.99 -9.31 -7.16
C ARG A 13 3.15 -7.86 -6.73
N VAL A 14 2.07 -7.21 -6.31
CA VAL A 14 2.13 -5.81 -5.83
C VAL A 14 2.96 -5.73 -4.55
N TYR A 15 2.74 -6.66 -3.61
CA TYR A 15 3.48 -6.72 -2.36
C TYR A 15 4.97 -7.02 -2.58
N GLU A 16 5.31 -8.02 -3.38
CA GLU A 16 6.69 -8.40 -3.69
C GLU A 16 7.44 -7.26 -4.39
N ARG A 17 6.76 -6.55 -5.30
CA ARG A 17 7.32 -5.37 -5.96
C ARG A 17 7.57 -4.23 -4.96
N LEU A 18 6.65 -4.00 -4.02
CA LEU A 18 6.81 -3.01 -2.98
C LEU A 18 7.99 -3.34 -2.06
N ALA A 19 8.05 -4.58 -1.56
CA ALA A 19 9.13 -5.07 -0.69
C ALA A 19 10.50 -4.95 -1.37
N THR A 20 10.62 -5.38 -2.63
CA THR A 20 11.85 -5.25 -3.40
C THR A 20 12.25 -3.79 -3.61
N THR A 21 11.28 -2.89 -3.75
CA THR A 21 11.57 -1.46 -3.94
C THR A 21 12.04 -0.82 -2.63
N LEU A 22 11.41 -1.18 -1.51
CA LEU A 22 11.82 -0.72 -0.18
C LEU A 22 13.22 -1.24 0.19
N ASP A 23 13.52 -2.52 -0.07
CA ASP A 23 14.84 -3.13 0.18
C ASP A 23 15.97 -2.44 -0.60
N ALA A 24 15.66 -1.87 -1.77
CA ALA A 24 16.60 -1.11 -2.58
C ALA A 24 16.77 0.36 -2.15
N LEU A 25 15.92 0.85 -1.25
CA LEU A 25 15.96 2.22 -0.74
C LEU A 25 16.69 2.26 0.60
N PRO A 26 17.40 3.36 0.91
CA PRO A 26 17.91 3.57 2.25
C PRO A 26 16.75 3.82 3.23
N GLU A 27 16.85 3.33 4.45
CA GLU A 27 15.79 3.43 5.49
C GLU A 27 15.26 4.86 5.70
N ALA A 28 16.11 5.86 5.52
CA ALA A 28 15.74 7.27 5.63
C ALA A 28 14.76 7.75 4.54
N ASP A 29 14.75 7.11 3.37
CA ASP A 29 13.91 7.45 2.23
C ASP A 29 12.65 6.59 2.13
N GLU A 30 12.57 5.46 2.83
CA GLU A 30 11.40 4.56 2.82
C GLU A 30 10.10 5.30 3.19
N SER A 31 10.13 6.10 4.25
CA SER A 31 8.96 6.87 4.71
C SER A 31 8.50 7.88 3.66
N HIS A 32 9.44 8.53 2.97
CA HIS A 32 9.14 9.48 1.91
C HIS A 32 8.59 8.78 0.67
N PHE A 33 9.17 7.63 0.31
CA PHE A 33 8.68 6.80 -0.79
C PHE A 33 7.25 6.32 -0.55
N LEU A 34 6.93 5.83 0.65
CA LEU A 34 5.58 5.40 1.03
C LEU A 34 4.57 6.56 0.94
N ALA A 35 4.94 7.75 1.40
CA ALA A 35 4.10 8.94 1.28
C ALA A 35 3.84 9.32 -0.19
N GLN A 36 4.88 9.26 -1.04
CA GLN A 36 4.74 9.50 -2.48
C GLN A 36 3.90 8.43 -3.18
N LEU A 37 4.06 7.16 -2.80
CA LEU A 37 3.27 6.05 -3.32
C LEU A 37 1.78 6.25 -3.00
N ALA A 38 1.46 6.60 -1.75
CA ALA A 38 0.09 6.89 -1.32
C ALA A 38 -0.51 8.06 -2.13
N LEU A 39 0.22 9.16 -2.30
CA LEU A 39 -0.20 10.28 -3.15
C LEU A 39 -0.41 9.86 -4.61
N ALA A 40 0.50 9.07 -5.17
CA ALA A 40 0.42 8.61 -6.55
C ALA A 40 -0.77 7.65 -6.77
N LEU A 41 -1.11 6.83 -5.77
CA LEU A 41 -2.32 6.00 -5.79
C LEU A 41 -3.58 6.85 -5.60
N ALA A 42 -3.55 7.86 -4.73
CA ALA A 42 -4.65 8.80 -4.54
C ALA A 42 -4.99 9.59 -5.80
N HIS A 43 -4.00 9.92 -6.62
CA HIS A 43 -4.24 10.54 -7.94
C HIS A 43 -4.93 9.58 -8.93
N ARG A 44 -4.82 8.27 -8.73
CA ARG A 44 -5.41 7.24 -9.62
C ARG A 44 -6.77 6.77 -9.13
N VAL A 45 -7.05 6.86 -7.84
CA VAL A 45 -8.35 6.53 -7.25
C VAL A 45 -9.21 7.81 -7.24
N PRO A 46 -10.35 7.84 -7.96
CA PRO A 46 -11.17 9.03 -8.07
C PRO A 46 -12.00 9.35 -6.80
N ASP A 47 -11.56 8.86 -5.63
CA ASP A 47 -12.33 8.90 -4.39
C ASP A 47 -11.37 8.95 -3.17
N VAL A 48 -11.47 10.02 -2.40
CA VAL A 48 -10.61 10.26 -1.23
C VAL A 48 -10.95 9.33 -0.07
N ASP A 49 -12.22 8.96 0.12
CA ASP A 49 -12.65 8.06 1.18
C ASP A 49 -12.09 6.66 0.96
N GLN A 50 -12.03 6.20 -0.29
CA GLN A 50 -11.38 4.92 -0.64
C GLN A 50 -9.88 4.92 -0.37
N VAL A 51 -9.20 6.05 -0.61
CA VAL A 51 -7.77 6.19 -0.30
C VAL A 51 -7.55 6.16 1.21
N MET A 52 -8.36 6.89 1.98
CA MET A 52 -8.26 6.92 3.43
C MET A 52 -8.56 5.56 4.05
N ALA A 53 -9.57 4.83 3.53
CA ALA A 53 -9.85 3.46 3.95
C ALA A 53 -8.67 2.51 3.70
N ALA A 54 -8.04 2.59 2.52
CA ALA A 54 -6.88 1.75 2.19
C ALA A 54 -5.67 2.02 3.10
N ILE A 55 -5.46 3.27 3.53
CA ILE A 55 -4.41 3.63 4.50
C ILE A 55 -4.70 3.00 5.86
N GLU A 56 -5.96 3.06 6.30
CA GLU A 56 -6.38 2.49 7.58
C GLU A 56 -6.25 0.96 7.58
N GLU A 57 -6.69 0.28 6.50
CA GLU A 57 -6.50 -1.16 6.33
C GLU A 57 -5.02 -1.57 6.38
N ALA A 58 -4.13 -0.80 5.73
CA ALA A 58 -2.69 -1.04 5.79
C ALA A 58 -2.13 -0.84 7.21
N ARG A 59 -2.63 0.15 7.96
CA ARG A 59 -2.24 0.42 9.36
C ARG A 59 -2.67 -0.72 10.28
N GLU A 60 -3.89 -1.22 10.12
CA GLU A 60 -4.41 -2.36 10.89
C GLU A 60 -3.61 -3.63 10.56
N GLY A 61 -3.35 -3.91 9.29
CA GLY A 61 -2.53 -5.05 8.85
C GLY A 61 -1.11 -5.03 9.42
N ALA A 62 -0.45 -3.86 9.43
CA ALA A 62 0.88 -3.70 10.02
C ALA A 62 0.91 -3.93 11.54
N THR A 63 -0.22 -3.72 12.22
CA THR A 63 -0.33 -3.95 13.67
C THR A 63 -0.49 -5.44 14.00
N ILE A 64 -1.08 -6.24 13.10
CA ILE A 64 -1.32 -7.68 13.31
C ILE A 64 -0.03 -8.51 13.19
N ASP A 65 0.94 -8.06 12.39
CA ASP A 65 2.25 -8.75 12.23
C ASP A 65 3.19 -8.57 13.45
N GLN A 66 2.85 -7.70 14.40
CA GLN A 66 3.61 -7.45 15.64
C GLN A 66 3.13 -8.30 16.84
N GLY A 67 2.27 -9.31 16.62
CA GLY A 67 1.61 -10.13 17.65
C GLY A 67 2.15 -11.54 17.81
#